data_AF-A0ABD5HQ93-F1
#
_entry.id   AF-A0ABD5HQ93-F1
#
_cell.length_a   1.000
_cell.length_b   1.000
_cell.length_c   1.000
_cell.angle_alpha   90.00
_cell.angle_beta   90.00
_cell.angle_gamma   90.00
#
_symmetry.space_group_name_H-M   'P 1'
#
loop_
_entity.id
_entity.type
_entity.pdbx_description
1 polymer ?
#
loop_
_entity_poly.entity_id
_entity_poly.type
_entity_poly.pdbx_seq_one_letter_code
_entity_poly.pdbx_strand_id
1 'polypeptide(L)'
;MSHLKYGLDGLDSGRKSSHGPGNTRAFAQITLALLLAAPIFSVQAELYFNPRFLADDPAAVADLSGFANGQEVPPGTYRVDIYLNDGFMTTRDVTFNSGENDRSLVPCLTRGQLAGMGVNTLSIEGIGALASDACVPLTETIKDATTRFDVGLQRLYLTVPQAFMGNRARGYIPPELW
;
A
#
# COMPACT_ATOMS: atom_id res chain seq x y z
N MET A 1 100.01 -25.95 28.27
CA MET A 1 99.14 -25.19 29.19
C MET A 1 97.73 -25.75 29.00
N SER A 2 97.32 -26.77 29.77
CA SER A 2 96.83 -26.70 31.17
C SER A 2 95.40 -26.14 31.20
N HIS A 3 94.37 -26.76 31.80
CA HIS A 3 94.20 -28.04 32.50
C HIS A 3 92.69 -28.36 32.58
N LEU A 4 92.33 -29.64 32.40
CA LEU A 4 91.41 -30.50 33.21
C LEU A 4 89.91 -30.15 33.39
N LYS A 5 89.00 -31.07 32.96
CA LYS A 5 88.13 -32.02 33.75
C LYS A 5 86.87 -31.39 34.36
N TYR A 6 85.67 -31.99 34.51
CA TYR A 6 85.10 -33.35 34.45
C TYR A 6 83.55 -33.22 34.43
N GLY A 7 82.78 -34.14 33.81
CA GLY A 7 81.79 -35.03 34.49
C GLY A 7 80.35 -34.49 34.48
N LEU A 8 79.35 -35.08 33.80
CA LEU A 8 78.59 -36.34 33.96
C LEU A 8 77.18 -36.10 34.55
N ASP A 9 76.19 -36.65 33.82
CA ASP A 9 74.88 -37.18 34.22
C ASP A 9 73.75 -36.28 34.75
N GLY A 10 72.53 -36.55 34.25
CA GLY A 10 71.31 -36.20 34.98
C GLY A 10 70.05 -36.05 34.12
N LEU A 11 69.29 -37.15 34.02
CA LEU A 11 67.91 -37.26 33.53
C LEU A 11 66.93 -36.21 34.08
N ASP A 12 65.92 -35.89 33.27
CA ASP A 12 64.48 -36.10 33.56
C ASP A 12 63.55 -34.88 33.36
N SER A 13 62.38 -35.24 32.83
CA SER A 13 61.04 -34.70 33.05
C SER A 13 60.65 -33.33 32.52
N GLY A 14 59.63 -33.38 31.66
CA GLY A 14 58.98 -32.21 31.10
C GLY A 14 58.19 -31.41 32.13
N ARG A 15 57.96 -30.14 31.78
CA ARG A 15 56.94 -29.32 32.44
C ARG A 15 56.12 -28.61 31.36
N LYS A 16 54.95 -29.18 31.07
CA LYS A 16 53.84 -28.44 30.45
C LYS A 16 53.50 -27.28 31.37
N SER A 17 53.78 -26.05 30.93
CA SER A 17 53.29 -24.84 31.59
C SER A 17 51.81 -24.64 31.22
N SER A 18 50.96 -25.19 32.08
CA SER A 18 49.54 -24.83 32.19
C SER A 18 49.39 -23.31 32.33
N HIS A 19 48.90 -22.63 31.29
CA HIS A 19 48.32 -21.29 31.41
C HIS A 19 46.81 -21.46 31.59
N GLY A 20 46.31 -20.98 32.74
CA GLY A 20 44.94 -21.16 33.21
C GLY A 20 43.87 -20.49 32.33
N PRO A 21 42.58 -20.81 32.55
CA PRO A 21 41.48 -20.34 31.73
C PRO A 21 41.11 -18.90 32.12
N GLY A 22 41.87 -17.93 31.61
CA GLY A 22 41.60 -16.50 31.82
C GLY A 22 40.64 -15.94 30.76
N ASN A 23 39.42 -15.59 31.18
CA ASN A 23 38.50 -14.57 30.64
C ASN A 23 38.05 -14.56 29.16
N THR A 24 38.64 -15.32 28.24
CA THR A 24 38.25 -15.29 26.81
C THR A 24 36.81 -15.74 26.54
N ARG A 25 36.28 -16.65 27.36
CA ARG A 25 34.88 -17.10 27.27
C ARG A 25 33.87 -16.05 27.74
N ALA A 26 34.21 -15.25 28.74
CA ALA A 26 33.33 -14.20 29.26
C ALA A 26 33.20 -13.03 28.25
N PHE A 27 34.31 -12.61 27.64
CA PHE A 27 34.30 -11.58 26.61
C PHE A 27 33.52 -12.01 25.35
N ALA A 28 33.65 -13.27 24.93
CA ALA A 28 32.89 -13.81 23.80
C ALA A 28 31.38 -13.93 24.07
N GLN A 29 30.96 -14.14 25.32
CA GLN A 29 29.54 -14.15 25.68
C GLN A 29 28.93 -12.75 25.80
N ILE A 30 29.71 -11.77 26.26
CA ILE A 30 29.28 -10.37 26.32
C ILE A 30 29.08 -9.80 24.91
N THR A 31 29.95 -10.11 23.95
CA THR A 31 29.81 -9.64 22.56
C THR A 31 28.59 -10.26 21.86
N LEU A 32 28.31 -11.55 22.09
CA LEU A 32 27.14 -12.22 21.53
C LEU A 32 25.83 -11.67 22.14
N ALA A 33 25.81 -11.39 23.45
CA ALA A 33 24.65 -10.80 24.10
C ALA A 33 24.37 -9.35 23.61
N LEU A 34 25.42 -8.56 23.34
CA LEU A 34 25.28 -7.21 22.81
C LEU A 34 24.73 -7.19 21.36
N LEU A 35 25.12 -8.16 20.53
CA LEU A 35 24.61 -8.32 19.16
C LEU A 35 23.13 -8.75 19.12
N LEU A 36 22.69 -9.57 20.07
CA LEU A 36 21.29 -9.98 20.21
C LEU A 36 20.39 -8.89 20.82
N ALA A 37 20.96 -7.95 21.58
CA ALA A 37 20.25 -6.84 22.20
C ALA A 37 20.20 -5.57 21.33
N ALA A 38 20.77 -5.59 20.12
CA ALA A 38 20.70 -4.45 19.21
C ALA A 38 19.25 -4.26 18.74
N PRO A 39 18.62 -3.10 19.00
CA PRO A 39 17.29 -2.80 18.48
C PRO A 39 17.35 -2.80 16.95
N ILE A 40 16.54 -3.68 16.35
CA ILE A 40 16.32 -3.68 14.90
C ILE A 40 15.43 -2.47 14.61
N PHE A 41 16.03 -1.29 14.49
CA PHE A 41 15.30 -0.11 14.04
C PHE A 41 14.99 -0.30 12.56
N SER A 42 13.71 -0.48 12.22
CA SER A 42 13.25 -0.34 10.85
C SER A 42 13.47 1.10 10.43
N VAL A 43 14.48 1.34 9.59
CA VAL A 43 14.67 2.63 8.93
C VAL A 43 13.71 2.66 7.75
N GLN A 44 12.56 3.30 7.92
CA GLN A 44 11.65 3.59 6.82
C GLN A 44 12.18 4.84 6.11
N ALA A 45 12.74 4.69 4.91
CA ALA A 45 13.04 5.82 4.05
C ALA A 45 11.74 6.24 3.36
N GLU A 46 11.28 7.45 3.60
CA GLU A 46 10.12 8.01 2.89
C GLU A 46 10.50 8.34 1.45
N LEU A 47 9.59 8.12 0.49
CA LEU A 47 9.85 8.44 -0.90
C LEU A 47 9.96 9.96 -1.05
N TYR A 48 10.98 10.43 -1.75
CA TYR A 48 11.16 11.85 -2.03
C TYR A 48 11.12 12.12 -3.53
N PHE A 49 10.31 13.09 -3.93
CA PHE A 49 10.20 13.58 -5.31
C PHE A 49 10.76 15.00 -5.39
N ASN A 50 11.76 15.21 -6.26
CA ASN A 50 12.30 16.54 -6.50
C ASN A 50 11.34 17.35 -7.38
N PRO A 51 10.73 18.45 -6.88
CA PRO A 51 9.74 19.23 -7.64
C PRO A 51 10.32 19.86 -8.91
N ARG A 52 11.65 20.05 -8.98
CA ARG A 52 12.32 20.60 -10.17
C ARG A 52 12.22 19.71 -11.42
N PHE A 53 11.81 18.45 -11.27
CA PHE A 53 11.52 17.59 -12.42
C PHE A 53 10.17 17.90 -13.08
N LEU A 54 9.27 18.60 -12.38
CA LEU A 54 7.95 18.95 -12.89
C LEU A 54 7.87 20.40 -13.37
N ALA A 55 8.64 21.32 -12.77
CA ALA A 55 8.71 22.72 -13.20
C ALA A 55 10.06 23.38 -12.83
N ASP A 56 10.43 24.42 -13.57
CA ASP A 56 11.64 25.22 -13.27
C ASP A 56 11.53 25.98 -11.95
N ASP A 57 10.32 26.45 -11.62
CA ASP A 57 9.96 27.08 -10.34
C ASP A 57 9.31 26.03 -9.41
N PRO A 58 9.99 25.61 -8.33
CA PRO A 58 9.42 24.67 -7.36
C PRO A 58 8.14 25.18 -6.68
N ALA A 59 7.96 26.50 -6.55
CA ALA A 59 6.79 27.07 -5.89
C ALA A 59 5.51 26.96 -6.76
N ALA A 60 5.67 26.69 -8.05
CA ALA A 60 4.55 26.45 -8.96
C ALA A 60 4.08 24.97 -8.96
N VAL A 61 4.82 24.07 -8.33
CA VAL A 61 4.50 22.64 -8.26
C VAL A 61 3.53 22.41 -7.09
N ALA A 62 2.44 21.70 -7.36
CA ALA A 62 1.51 21.26 -6.31
C ALA A 62 2.19 20.31 -5.32
N ASP A 63 1.59 20.12 -4.15
CA ASP A 63 2.13 19.23 -3.12
C ASP A 63 2.30 17.79 -3.64
N LEU A 64 3.49 17.23 -3.45
CA LEU A 64 3.87 15.88 -3.88
C LEU A 64 3.81 14.85 -2.73
N SER A 65 3.41 15.27 -1.53
CA SER A 65 3.33 14.43 -0.34
C SER A 65 2.47 13.18 -0.53
N GLY A 66 1.38 13.28 -1.30
CA GLY A 66 0.53 12.15 -1.67
C GLY A 66 1.31 11.05 -2.39
N PHE A 67 2.08 11.41 -3.42
CA PHE A 67 2.88 10.45 -4.19
C PHE A 67 3.99 9.83 -3.34
N ALA A 68 4.62 10.60 -2.46
CA ALA A 68 5.60 10.11 -1.48
C ALA A 68 5.01 9.02 -0.56
N ASN A 69 3.71 9.11 -0.28
CA ASN A 69 2.97 8.18 0.57
C ASN A 69 2.24 7.06 -0.18
N GLY A 70 2.59 6.85 -1.47
CA GLY A 70 2.06 5.76 -2.30
C GLY A 70 0.72 6.04 -2.96
N GLN A 71 0.26 7.30 -2.97
CA GLN A 71 -0.89 7.70 -3.79
C GLN A 71 -0.50 7.70 -5.28
N GLU A 72 -1.27 7.01 -6.11
CA GLU A 72 -1.00 6.94 -7.56
C GLU A 72 -1.49 8.20 -8.30
N VAL A 73 -2.60 8.78 -7.84
CA VAL A 73 -3.24 9.92 -8.51
C VAL A 73 -4.00 10.79 -7.49
N PRO A 74 -3.97 12.14 -7.62
CA PRO A 74 -4.68 13.04 -6.72
C PRO A 74 -6.20 12.99 -6.92
N PRO A 75 -7.00 13.48 -5.96
CA PRO A 75 -8.42 13.75 -6.19
C PRO A 75 -8.61 14.70 -7.38
N GLY A 76 -9.64 14.47 -8.18
CA GLY A 76 -9.82 15.18 -9.43
C GLY A 76 -10.87 14.56 -10.33
N THR A 77 -11.04 15.12 -11.52
CA THR A 77 -11.97 14.58 -12.52
C THR A 77 -11.18 13.86 -13.60
N TYR A 78 -11.53 12.58 -13.82
CA TYR A 78 -10.85 11.72 -14.77
C TYR A 78 -11.86 11.13 -15.75
N ARG A 79 -11.49 11.07 -17.03
CA ARG A 79 -12.20 10.30 -18.05
C ARG A 79 -11.90 8.82 -17.81
N VAL A 80 -12.93 8.03 -17.53
CA VAL A 80 -12.76 6.60 -17.19
C VAL A 80 -13.76 5.71 -17.91
N ASP A 81 -13.36 4.49 -18.22
CA ASP A 81 -14.29 3.41 -18.57
C ASP A 81 -14.89 2.82 -17.30
N ILE A 82 -16.21 2.78 -17.21
CA ILE A 82 -16.93 2.27 -16.05
C ILE A 82 -17.38 0.83 -16.34
N TYR A 83 -16.97 -0.08 -15.46
CA TYR A 83 -17.38 -1.47 -15.45
C TYR A 83 -18.23 -1.73 -14.21
N LEU A 84 -19.39 -2.37 -14.38
CA LEU A 84 -20.24 -2.82 -13.27
C LEU A 84 -20.44 -4.34 -13.36
N ASN A 85 -20.05 -5.06 -12.31
CA ASN A 85 -20.05 -6.53 -12.26
C ASN A 85 -19.39 -7.15 -13.53
N ASP A 86 -18.19 -6.65 -13.86
CA ASP A 86 -17.37 -7.02 -15.03
C ASP A 86 -17.95 -6.66 -16.41
N GLY A 87 -19.15 -6.09 -16.48
CA GLY A 87 -19.74 -5.57 -17.72
C GLY A 87 -19.34 -4.12 -17.97
N PHE A 88 -18.88 -3.81 -19.18
CA PHE A 88 -18.68 -2.42 -19.62
C PHE A 88 -20.03 -1.68 -19.66
N MET A 89 -20.06 -0.46 -19.10
CA MET A 89 -21.26 0.37 -19.04
C MET A 89 -21.14 1.59 -19.95
N THR A 90 -20.10 2.40 -19.74
CA THR A 90 -19.91 3.67 -20.45
C THR A 90 -18.50 4.21 -20.22
N THR A 91 -18.10 5.18 -21.03
CA THR A 91 -16.87 5.97 -20.85
C THR A 91 -17.26 7.42 -20.62
N ARG A 92 -16.87 8.00 -19.48
CA ARG A 92 -17.24 9.38 -19.13
C ARG A 92 -16.33 9.99 -18.07
N ASP A 93 -16.49 11.30 -17.87
CA ASP A 93 -15.83 12.00 -16.77
C ASP A 93 -16.48 11.60 -15.43
N VAL A 94 -15.64 11.26 -14.46
CA VAL A 94 -15.99 10.93 -13.07
C VAL A 94 -15.09 11.74 -12.15
N THR A 95 -15.70 12.46 -11.22
CA THR A 95 -14.96 13.13 -10.13
C THR A 95 -14.66 12.12 -9.05
N PHE A 96 -13.41 12.10 -8.58
CA PHE A 96 -12.92 11.27 -7.50
C PHE A 96 -12.50 12.15 -6.34
N ASN A 97 -13.02 11.85 -5.15
CA ASN A 97 -12.73 12.54 -3.91
C ASN A 97 -11.78 11.70 -3.04
N SER A 98 -11.08 12.33 -2.10
CA SER A 98 -10.33 11.60 -1.07
C SER A 98 -11.28 10.73 -0.24
N GLY A 99 -10.94 9.46 -0.08
CA GLY A 99 -11.58 8.56 0.88
C GLY A 99 -11.01 8.74 2.29
N GLU A 100 -11.48 7.94 3.25
CA GLU A 100 -11.15 8.09 4.68
C GLU A 100 -9.65 8.05 5.02
N ASN A 101 -8.83 7.36 4.21
CA ASN A 101 -7.41 7.15 4.49
C ASN A 101 -6.48 8.03 3.65
N ASP A 102 -7.00 9.07 2.97
CA ASP A 102 -6.33 10.00 2.02
C ASP A 102 -5.58 9.36 0.83
N ARG A 103 -5.32 8.05 0.89
CA ARG A 103 -4.67 7.23 -0.15
C ARG A 103 -5.65 6.53 -1.07
N SER A 104 -6.94 6.51 -0.70
CA SER A 104 -8.00 5.91 -1.51
C SER A 104 -8.82 7.00 -2.18
N LEU A 105 -9.28 6.74 -3.39
CA LEU A 105 -10.17 7.61 -4.13
C LEU A 105 -11.56 7.00 -4.21
N VAL A 106 -12.57 7.80 -3.91
CA VAL A 106 -13.98 7.41 -3.99
C VAL A 106 -14.62 8.10 -5.18
N PRO A 107 -15.23 7.35 -6.12
CA PRO A 107 -15.91 7.94 -7.27
C PRO A 107 -17.20 8.64 -6.82
N CYS A 108 -17.42 9.86 -7.28
CA CYS A 108 -18.70 10.53 -7.14
C CYS A 108 -19.65 10.05 -8.25
N LEU A 109 -20.57 9.14 -7.89
CA LEU A 109 -21.62 8.65 -8.76
C LEU A 109 -22.98 9.07 -8.21
N THR A 110 -23.82 9.68 -9.05
CA THR A 110 -25.16 10.08 -8.63
C THR A 110 -26.13 8.91 -8.66
N ARG A 111 -27.26 9.04 -7.96
CA ARG A 111 -28.34 8.05 -7.99
C ARG A 111 -28.81 7.76 -9.42
N GLY A 112 -28.96 8.79 -10.25
CA GLY A 112 -29.36 8.64 -11.65
C GLY A 112 -28.34 7.86 -12.48
N GLN A 113 -27.04 8.07 -12.24
CA GLN A 113 -25.98 7.33 -12.93
C GLN A 113 -25.96 5.85 -12.55
N LEU A 114 -26.11 5.54 -11.25
CA LEU A 114 -26.21 4.15 -10.79
C LEU A 114 -27.46 3.45 -11.37
N ALA A 115 -28.60 4.12 -11.39
CA ALA A 115 -29.82 3.62 -12.02
C ALA A 115 -29.64 3.40 -13.53
N GLY A 116 -28.98 4.33 -14.23
CA GLY A 116 -28.62 4.19 -15.64
C GLY A 116 -27.79 2.93 -15.92
N MET A 117 -26.86 2.60 -15.03
CA MET A 117 -26.05 1.36 -15.12
C MET A 117 -26.78 0.09 -14.68
N GLY A 118 -28.01 0.20 -14.17
CA GLY A 118 -28.87 -0.94 -13.84
C GLY A 118 -28.91 -1.32 -12.37
N VAL A 119 -28.42 -0.46 -11.47
CA VAL A 119 -28.66 -0.61 -10.04
C VAL A 119 -30.12 -0.26 -9.73
N ASN A 120 -30.82 -1.12 -8.99
CA ASN A 120 -32.15 -0.85 -8.49
C ASN A 120 -32.10 0.11 -7.30
N THR A 121 -32.02 1.41 -7.58
CA THR A 121 -31.92 2.42 -6.51
C THR A 121 -33.19 2.53 -5.67
N LEU A 122 -34.31 1.94 -6.08
CA LEU A 122 -35.56 1.95 -5.30
C LEU A 122 -35.53 0.91 -4.17
N SER A 123 -34.71 -0.14 -4.27
CA SER A 123 -34.56 -1.16 -3.23
C SER A 123 -33.49 -0.83 -2.19
N ILE A 124 -32.84 0.33 -2.31
CA ILE A 124 -31.78 0.77 -1.40
C ILE A 124 -32.36 1.81 -0.45
N GLU A 125 -32.36 1.50 0.84
CA GLU A 125 -32.86 2.42 1.87
C GLU A 125 -32.00 3.69 1.94
N GLY A 126 -32.62 4.84 2.21
CA GLY A 126 -31.93 6.13 2.39
C GLY A 126 -31.43 6.80 1.10
N ILE A 127 -31.16 6.06 0.02
CA ILE A 127 -30.63 6.65 -1.23
C ILE A 127 -31.59 7.65 -1.87
N GLY A 128 -32.90 7.48 -1.67
CA GLY A 128 -33.95 8.35 -2.22
C GLY A 128 -33.98 9.75 -1.59
N ALA A 129 -33.46 9.91 -0.36
CA ALA A 129 -33.41 11.19 0.34
C ALA A 129 -32.26 12.09 -0.15
N LEU A 130 -31.28 11.52 -0.86
CA LEU A 130 -30.18 12.28 -1.43
C LEU A 130 -30.67 13.20 -2.56
N ALA A 131 -30.04 14.36 -2.69
CA ALA A 131 -30.24 15.22 -3.86
C ALA A 131 -29.87 14.47 -5.15
N SER A 132 -30.45 14.87 -6.28
CA SER A 132 -30.26 14.18 -7.56
C SER A 132 -28.81 14.19 -8.05
N ASP A 133 -28.05 15.20 -7.68
CA ASP A 133 -26.65 15.46 -8.02
C ASP A 133 -25.67 15.04 -6.90
N ALA A 134 -26.17 14.59 -5.76
CA ALA A 134 -25.33 14.15 -4.65
C ALA A 134 -24.56 12.86 -5.01
N CYS A 135 -23.31 12.77 -4.54
CA CYS A 135 -22.51 11.56 -4.61
C CYS A 135 -23.11 10.49 -3.69
N VAL A 136 -23.39 9.31 -4.21
CA VAL A 136 -23.86 8.17 -3.42
C VAL A 136 -22.65 7.48 -2.77
N PRO A 137 -22.60 7.32 -1.44
CA PRO A 137 -21.55 6.54 -0.79
C PRO A 137 -21.83 5.05 -0.99
N LEU A 138 -21.48 4.52 -2.17
CA LEU A 138 -21.90 3.20 -2.65
C LEU A 138 -21.55 2.07 -1.68
N THR A 139 -20.31 2.07 -1.18
CA THR A 139 -19.78 1.02 -0.28
C THR A 139 -20.37 1.07 1.13
N GLU A 140 -20.92 2.21 1.55
CA GLU A 140 -21.59 2.38 2.83
C GLU A 140 -23.09 2.07 2.72
N THR A 141 -23.71 2.46 1.60
CA THR A 141 -25.15 2.33 1.39
C THR A 141 -25.54 0.91 0.97
N ILE A 142 -24.68 0.25 0.19
CA ILE A 142 -24.92 -1.11 -0.31
C ILE A 142 -23.91 -2.06 0.31
N LYS A 143 -24.40 -2.93 1.18
CA LYS A 143 -23.57 -4.00 1.77
C LYS A 143 -22.93 -4.85 0.65
N ASP A 144 -21.65 -5.18 0.82
CA ASP A 144 -20.85 -5.98 -0.11
C ASP A 144 -20.64 -5.36 -1.50
N ALA A 145 -20.98 -4.07 -1.69
CA ALA A 145 -20.56 -3.32 -2.86
C ALA A 145 -19.10 -2.89 -2.76
N THR A 146 -18.41 -2.81 -3.89
CA THR A 146 -17.01 -2.35 -3.94
C THR A 146 -16.78 -1.35 -5.07
N THR A 147 -15.77 -0.51 -4.90
CA THR A 147 -15.27 0.42 -5.90
C THR A 147 -13.76 0.28 -6.00
N ARG A 148 -13.24 0.13 -7.21
CA ARG A 148 -11.79 0.11 -7.47
C ARG A 148 -11.48 0.93 -8.70
N PHE A 149 -10.65 1.96 -8.54
CA PHE A 149 -10.13 2.73 -9.66
C PHE A 149 -8.75 2.19 -10.06
N ASP A 150 -8.62 1.76 -11.31
CA ASP A 150 -7.38 1.36 -11.93
C ASP A 150 -6.82 2.55 -12.71
N VAL A 151 -5.85 3.25 -12.13
CA VAL A 151 -5.30 4.50 -12.68
C VAL A 151 -4.59 4.23 -14.01
N GLY A 152 -3.82 3.13 -14.10
CA GLY A 152 -3.05 2.79 -15.30
C GLY A 152 -3.91 2.51 -16.53
N LEU A 153 -5.09 1.92 -16.33
CA LEU A 153 -6.05 1.64 -17.41
C LEU A 153 -7.14 2.72 -17.56
N GLN A 154 -7.21 3.68 -16.64
CA GLN A 154 -8.34 4.60 -16.49
C GLN A 154 -9.69 3.86 -16.41
N ARG A 155 -9.75 2.80 -15.59
CA ARG A 155 -10.95 1.96 -15.44
C ARG A 155 -11.51 2.02 -14.03
N LEU A 156 -12.79 2.35 -13.92
CA LEU A 156 -13.53 2.25 -12.67
C LEU A 156 -14.31 0.94 -12.63
N TYR A 157 -13.92 0.04 -11.72
CA TYR A 157 -14.63 -1.19 -11.44
C TYR A 157 -15.58 -1.01 -10.26
N LEU A 158 -16.83 -1.37 -10.48
CA LEU A 158 -17.90 -1.37 -9.48
C LEU A 158 -18.41 -2.79 -9.33
N THR A 159 -18.61 -3.25 -8.10
CA THR A 159 -19.38 -4.47 -7.83
C THR A 159 -20.60 -4.13 -7.00
N VAL A 160 -21.76 -4.65 -7.39
CA VAL A 160 -23.02 -4.47 -6.68
C VAL A 160 -23.71 -5.82 -6.59
N PRO A 161 -24.13 -6.28 -5.39
CA PRO A 161 -24.83 -7.56 -5.26
C PRO A 161 -26.09 -7.61 -6.10
N GLN A 162 -26.40 -8.78 -6.67
CA GLN A 162 -27.55 -8.97 -7.56
C GLN A 162 -28.89 -8.62 -6.91
N ALA A 163 -29.02 -8.69 -5.58
CA ALA A 163 -30.22 -8.26 -4.86
C ALA A 163 -30.55 -6.77 -5.03
N PHE A 164 -29.54 -5.94 -5.36
CA PHE A 164 -29.68 -4.51 -5.61
C PHE A 164 -29.55 -4.17 -7.10
N MET A 165 -29.51 -5.17 -7.98
CA MET A 165 -29.54 -4.96 -9.42
C MET A 165 -30.99 -4.96 -9.91
N GLY A 166 -31.29 -4.14 -10.91
CA GLY A 166 -32.57 -4.15 -11.58
C GLY A 166 -32.73 -5.38 -12.48
N ASN A 167 -33.95 -5.88 -12.64
CA ASN A 167 -34.26 -6.94 -13.59
C ASN A 167 -34.21 -6.39 -15.03
N ARG A 168 -33.01 -6.38 -15.62
CA ARG A 168 -32.83 -6.13 -17.06
C ARG A 168 -32.59 -7.46 -17.77
N ALA A 169 -33.38 -7.74 -18.80
CA ALA A 169 -33.11 -8.88 -19.68
C ALA A 169 -31.73 -8.70 -20.34
N ARG A 170 -31.01 -9.80 -20.59
CA ARG A 170 -29.77 -9.75 -21.38
C ARG A 170 -30.06 -9.09 -22.73
N GLY A 171 -29.32 -8.02 -23.06
CA GLY A 171 -29.51 -7.24 -24.28
C GLY A 171 -30.45 -6.03 -24.17
N TYR A 172 -30.90 -5.67 -22.96
CA TYR A 172 -31.70 -4.46 -22.75
C TYR A 172 -30.90 -3.18 -23.07
N ILE A 173 -31.44 -2.34 -23.97
CA ILE A 173 -30.93 -1.01 -24.28
C ILE A 173 -31.85 0.02 -23.61
N PRO A 174 -31.34 0.93 -22.77
CA PRO A 174 -32.11 2.03 -22.19
C PRO A 174 -32.84 2.85 -23.27
N PRO A 175 -34.11 3.25 -23.06
CA PRO A 175 -34.86 4.08 -24.01
C PRO A 175 -34.20 5.42 -24.33
N GLU A 176 -33.34 5.92 -23.44
CA GLU A 176 -32.58 7.16 -23.67
C GLU A 176 -31.51 7.03 -24.77
N LEU A 177 -31.18 5.80 -25.21
CA LEU A 177 -30.18 5.50 -26.24
C LEU A 177 -30.81 5.13 -27.60
N TRP A 178 -32.12 5.31 -27.77
CA TRP A 178 -32.85 5.05 -29.03
C TRP A 178 -33.01 6.31 -29.87
#